data_AF-A0A098FZ97-F1
#
_entry.id   AF-A0A098FZ97-F1
#
_cell.length_a   1.000
_cell.length_b   1.000
_cell.length_c   1.000
_cell.angle_alpha   90.00
_cell.angle_beta   90.00
_cell.angle_gamma   90.00
#
_symmetry.space_group_name_H-M   'P 1'
#
loop_
_entity.id
_entity.type
_entity.pdbx_description
1 polymer ?
#
loop_
_entity_poly.entity_id
_entity_poly.type
_entity_poly.pdbx_seq_one_letter_code
_entity_poly.pdbx_strand_id
1 'polypeptide(L)'
;MIKKTTIAALCLATSLPAAAFTFATDLGKTNYKKTYCGNQEYLGNPGSKRPHLHCNATFIAYKKPNGDHSNITEMGNCSRTNDVFDHIKANKNSFADYQAIYNALVSYHQAGCPNQ
;
A
#
# COMPACT_ATOMS: atom_id res chain seq x y z
N MET A 1 -16.72 -63.84 -48.15
CA MET A 1 -15.56 -63.91 -47.22
C MET A 1 -15.83 -62.92 -46.08
N ILE A 2 -15.58 -63.39 -44.86
CA ILE A 2 -15.71 -62.79 -43.51
C ILE A 2 -15.05 -61.38 -43.43
N LYS A 3 -15.53 -60.35 -42.70
CA LYS A 3 -15.40 -60.20 -41.22
C LYS A 3 -16.17 -58.98 -40.66
N LYS A 4 -16.76 -59.17 -39.47
CA LYS A 4 -17.18 -58.13 -38.50
C LYS A 4 -15.94 -57.47 -37.89
N THR A 5 -16.02 -56.19 -37.47
CA THR A 5 -15.77 -55.68 -36.09
C THR A 5 -15.65 -54.14 -36.03
N THR A 6 -16.54 -53.55 -35.20
CA THR A 6 -16.43 -52.51 -34.15
C THR A 6 -15.13 -51.69 -33.94
N ILE A 7 -15.27 -50.54 -33.23
CA ILE A 7 -14.28 -49.75 -32.41
C ILE A 7 -13.95 -48.38 -33.07
N ALA A 8 -13.92 -47.20 -32.43
CA ALA A 8 -14.17 -46.74 -31.06
C ALA A 8 -14.48 -45.22 -31.10
N ALA A 9 -15.13 -44.73 -30.05
CA ALA A 9 -15.15 -43.32 -29.69
C ALA A 9 -13.74 -42.84 -29.31
N LEU A 10 -13.36 -41.61 -29.70
CA LEU A 10 -12.30 -40.89 -29.03
C LEU A 10 -12.69 -39.40 -28.93
N CYS A 11 -13.05 -38.98 -27.72
CA CYS A 11 -13.12 -37.58 -27.33
C CYS A 11 -11.76 -36.93 -27.59
N LEU A 12 -11.67 -35.99 -28.53
CA LEU A 12 -10.56 -35.04 -28.55
C LEU A 12 -10.95 -33.82 -27.71
N ALA A 13 -10.49 -33.88 -26.46
CA ALA A 13 -10.56 -32.81 -25.50
C ALA A 13 -9.92 -31.54 -26.06
N THR A 14 -10.64 -30.44 -25.87
CA THR A 14 -10.24 -29.06 -26.12
C THR A 14 -9.01 -28.70 -25.29
N SER A 15 -7.86 -28.51 -25.92
CA SER A 15 -6.73 -27.79 -25.31
C SER A 15 -6.80 -26.33 -25.73
N LEU A 16 -7.52 -25.51 -24.96
CA LEU A 16 -7.32 -24.06 -24.98
C LEU A 16 -5.93 -23.79 -24.39
N PRO A 17 -5.02 -23.11 -25.11
CA PRO A 17 -3.83 -22.58 -24.48
C PRO A 17 -4.29 -21.46 -23.54
N ALA A 18 -4.40 -21.76 -22.25
CA ALA A 18 -4.40 -20.73 -21.24
C ALA A 18 -3.06 -20.01 -21.38
N ALA A 19 -3.06 -18.88 -22.07
CA ALA A 19 -1.97 -17.92 -22.03
C ALA A 19 -1.78 -17.57 -20.56
N ALA A 20 -0.80 -18.22 -19.93
CA ALA A 20 -0.38 -17.90 -18.60
C ALA A 20 0.14 -16.47 -18.65
N PHE A 21 -0.69 -15.52 -18.24
CA PHE A 21 -0.24 -14.20 -17.85
C PHE A 21 0.71 -14.42 -16.66
N THR A 22 2.00 -14.53 -16.96
CA THR A 22 3.05 -14.45 -15.96
C THR A 22 3.07 -13.01 -15.46
N PHE A 23 2.20 -12.69 -14.50
CA PHE A 23 2.40 -11.55 -13.63
C PHE A 23 3.71 -11.80 -12.90
N ALA A 24 4.78 -11.22 -13.44
CA ALA A 24 6.09 -11.22 -12.82
C ALA A 24 5.91 -10.77 -11.37
N THR A 25 6.29 -11.66 -10.47
CA THR A 25 6.20 -11.51 -9.04
C THR A 25 7.16 -10.44 -8.56
N ASP A 26 6.71 -9.18 -8.56
CA ASP A 26 7.09 -8.21 -7.52
C ASP A 26 6.11 -8.37 -6.33
N LEU A 27 5.89 -9.63 -5.95
CA LEU A 27 5.14 -10.02 -4.76
C LEU A 27 6.06 -9.81 -3.55
N GLY A 28 5.88 -8.71 -2.83
CA GLY A 28 6.14 -8.76 -1.40
C GLY A 28 6.44 -7.47 -0.65
N LYS A 29 6.82 -6.36 -1.30
CA LYS A 29 7.14 -5.11 -0.58
C LYS A 29 6.37 -3.91 -1.11
N THR A 30 5.42 -3.43 -0.30
CA THR A 30 4.67 -2.21 -0.55
C THR A 30 5.61 -1.02 -0.70
N ASN A 31 5.57 -0.33 -1.85
CA ASN A 31 6.23 0.97 -2.03
C ASN A 31 5.39 2.06 -1.36
N TYR A 32 5.68 2.38 -0.08
CA TYR A 32 4.83 3.27 0.70
C TYR A 32 4.67 4.66 0.09
N LYS A 33 5.76 5.24 -0.45
CA LYS A 33 5.74 6.53 -1.14
C LYS A 33 4.75 6.55 -2.31
N LYS A 34 4.76 5.51 -3.14
CA LYS A 34 3.86 5.40 -4.29
C LYS A 34 2.43 5.10 -3.85
N THR A 35 2.26 4.17 -2.91
CA THR A 35 0.94 3.67 -2.50
C THR A 35 0.15 4.71 -1.68
N TYR A 36 0.81 5.42 -0.75
CA TYR A 36 0.10 6.26 0.22
C TYR A 36 0.36 7.76 0.06
N CYS A 37 1.46 8.15 -0.61
CA CYS A 37 1.90 9.55 -0.63
C CYS A 37 1.92 10.20 -2.01
N GLY A 38 1.27 9.60 -3.02
CA GLY A 38 1.24 10.16 -4.38
C GLY A 38 2.64 10.36 -4.99
N ASN A 39 3.58 9.49 -4.62
CA ASN A 39 4.99 9.55 -4.99
C ASN A 39 5.76 10.79 -4.46
N GLN A 40 5.19 11.56 -3.53
CA GLN A 40 5.87 12.68 -2.86
C GLN A 40 6.71 12.18 -1.68
N GLU A 41 7.89 12.79 -1.48
CA GLU A 41 8.77 12.47 -0.34
C GLU A 41 8.29 13.11 0.97
N TYR A 42 7.63 14.26 0.87
CA TYR A 42 7.17 15.05 2.01
C TYR A 42 5.72 15.49 1.81
N LEU A 43 4.86 15.23 2.80
CA LEU A 43 3.48 15.72 2.84
C LEU A 43 3.25 16.59 4.08
N GLY A 44 2.26 17.48 4.02
CA GLY A 44 1.93 18.42 5.10
C GLY A 44 2.65 19.74 4.97
N ASN A 45 3.99 19.72 4.90
CA ASN A 45 4.81 20.91 4.64
C ASN A 45 5.82 20.62 3.53
N PRO A 46 6.21 21.63 2.73
CA PRO A 46 7.10 21.44 1.60
C PRO A 46 8.53 21.12 2.05
N GLY A 47 9.18 20.22 1.32
CA GLY A 47 10.55 19.77 1.61
C GLY A 47 10.67 19.18 3.00
N SER A 48 11.85 19.31 3.62
CA SER A 48 12.14 18.79 4.95
C SER A 48 11.62 19.67 6.10
N LYS A 49 10.77 20.67 5.82
CA LYS A 49 10.21 21.57 6.84
C LYS A 49 9.29 20.79 7.77
N ARG A 50 9.49 20.90 9.07
CA ARG A 50 8.69 20.22 10.09
C ARG A 50 7.50 21.09 10.53
N PRO A 51 6.39 20.48 10.98
CA PRO A 51 6.10 19.04 10.95
C PRO A 51 5.75 18.53 9.54
N HIS A 52 6.10 17.29 9.20
CA HIS A 52 5.74 16.67 7.92
C HIS A 52 5.65 15.15 8.02
N LEU A 53 5.00 14.54 7.03
CA LEU A 53 5.08 13.10 6.79
C LEU A 53 6.21 12.83 5.80
N HIS A 54 7.23 12.09 6.21
CA HIS A 54 8.32 11.64 5.34
C HIS A 54 7.93 10.28 4.77
N CYS A 55 7.75 10.22 3.47
CA CYS A 55 7.40 9.03 2.72
C CYS A 55 8.58 8.52 1.89
N ASN A 56 9.00 7.28 2.16
CA ASN A 56 10.01 6.57 1.40
C ASN A 56 9.40 5.32 0.74
N ALA A 57 10.14 4.67 -0.16
CA ALA A 57 9.71 3.40 -0.73
C ALA A 57 9.51 2.33 0.36
N THR A 58 10.28 2.37 1.44
CA THR A 58 10.28 1.32 2.48
C THR A 58 9.66 1.72 3.81
N PHE A 59 9.35 3.00 4.02
CA PHE A 59 8.78 3.49 5.28
C PHE A 59 7.91 4.73 5.11
N ILE A 60 7.08 4.99 6.12
CA ILE A 60 6.47 6.29 6.39
C ILE A 60 6.82 6.69 7.83
N ALA A 61 7.23 7.94 8.02
CA ALA A 61 7.52 8.48 9.35
C ALA A 61 6.95 9.88 9.50
N TYR A 62 6.27 10.14 10.62
CA TYR A 62 5.86 11.50 10.98
C TYR A 62 7.02 12.21 11.70
N LYS A 63 7.49 13.33 11.15
CA LYS A 63 8.47 14.21 11.78
C LYS A 63 7.75 15.32 12.54
N LYS A 64 7.90 15.33 13.86
CA LYS A 64 7.28 16.30 14.77
C LYS A 64 7.98 17.66 14.70
N PRO A 65 7.35 18.76 15.16
CA PRO A 65 7.98 20.09 15.16
C PRO A 65 9.32 20.15 15.89
N ASN A 66 9.45 19.39 16.98
CA ASN A 66 10.65 19.35 17.84
C ASN A 66 11.81 18.51 17.26
N GLY A 67 11.64 17.87 16.10
CA GLY A 67 12.67 17.04 15.47
C GLY A 67 12.47 15.53 15.65
N ASP A 68 11.66 15.11 16.62
CA ASP A 68 11.36 13.71 16.87
C ASP A 68 10.67 13.05 15.69
N HIS A 69 10.74 11.72 15.63
CA HIS A 69 10.10 10.94 14.60
C HIS A 69 9.27 9.78 15.13
N SER A 70 8.10 9.58 14.55
CA SER A 70 7.27 8.40 14.76
C SER A 70 7.31 7.56 13.49
N ASN A 71 7.99 6.42 13.51
CA ASN A 71 7.93 5.45 12.41
C ASN A 71 6.58 4.72 12.49
N ILE A 72 5.74 4.90 11.46
CA ILE A 72 4.41 4.30 11.41
C ILE A 72 4.40 2.96 10.65
N THR A 73 5.51 2.61 9.98
CA THR A 73 5.67 1.39 9.16
C THR A 73 6.01 0.08 9.87
N GLU A 74 6.01 0.06 11.20
CA GLU A 74 6.36 -1.12 12.01
C GLU A 74 5.12 -1.85 12.58
N MET A 75 5.23 -3.15 12.88
CA MET A 75 4.17 -3.93 13.57
C MET A 75 3.74 -3.23 14.88
N GLY A 76 2.42 -3.10 15.12
CA GLY A 76 1.85 -2.22 16.17
C GLY A 76 1.40 -0.83 15.66
N ASN A 77 1.49 -0.65 14.34
CA ASN A 77 1.18 0.52 13.53
C ASN A 77 -0.09 1.33 13.92
N CYS A 78 -1.23 0.70 14.22
CA CYS A 78 -2.50 1.42 14.32
C CYS A 78 -2.53 2.45 15.45
N SER A 79 -1.96 2.14 16.63
CA SER A 79 -1.88 3.08 17.76
C SER A 79 -1.00 4.28 17.43
N ARG A 80 0.17 4.04 16.83
CA ARG A 80 1.07 5.14 16.43
C ARG A 80 0.45 6.02 15.35
N THR A 81 -0.26 5.42 14.40
CA THR A 81 -0.99 6.16 13.38
C THR A 81 -2.13 6.98 13.99
N ASN A 82 -2.81 6.48 15.03
CA ASN A 82 -3.80 7.23 15.80
C ASN A 82 -3.18 8.41 16.56
N ASP A 83 -2.03 8.21 17.24
CA ASP A 83 -1.31 9.29 17.92
C ASP A 83 -0.91 10.41 16.94
N VAL A 84 -0.48 10.01 15.73
CA VAL A 84 -0.20 10.96 14.65
C VAL A 84 -1.48 11.66 14.20
N PHE A 85 -2.59 10.95 14.03
CA PHE A 85 -3.88 11.56 13.70
C PHE A 85 -4.30 12.63 14.71
N ASP A 86 -4.24 12.30 15.99
CA ASP A 86 -4.65 13.22 17.05
C ASP A 86 -3.77 14.45 17.07
N HIS A 87 -2.45 14.26 16.92
CA HIS A 87 -1.52 15.37 16.82
C HIS A 87 -1.83 16.27 15.60
N ILE A 88 -2.00 15.72 14.38
CA ILE A 88 -2.24 16.56 13.21
C ILE A 88 -3.61 17.26 13.25
N LYS A 89 -4.63 16.61 13.82
CA LYS A 89 -5.97 17.20 14.00
C LYS A 89 -5.95 18.35 15.00
N ALA A 90 -5.16 18.25 16.06
CA ALA A 90 -4.96 19.31 17.04
C ALA A 90 -4.12 20.48 16.49
N ASN A 91 -3.30 20.24 15.46
CA ASN A 91 -2.32 21.20 14.94
C ASN A 91 -2.51 21.52 13.45
N LYS A 92 -3.75 21.58 12.96
CA LYS A 92 -4.06 21.78 11.52
C LYS A 92 -3.33 22.96 10.89
N ASN A 93 -3.23 24.07 11.61
CA ASN A 93 -2.62 25.32 11.14
C ASN A 93 -1.08 25.24 11.01
N SER A 94 -0.46 24.15 11.47
CA SER A 94 0.98 23.92 11.35
C SER A 94 1.37 23.30 10.00
N PHE A 95 0.42 23.03 9.11
CA PHE A 95 0.62 22.39 7.82
C PHE A 95 0.18 23.32 6.68
N ALA A 96 1.02 23.44 5.65
CA ALA A 96 0.65 24.06 4.39
C ALA A 96 -0.43 23.24 3.65
N ASP A 97 -0.36 21.91 3.75
CA ASP A 97 -1.32 20.98 3.16
C ASP A 97 -1.71 19.88 4.17
N TYR A 98 -2.58 20.26 5.11
CA TYR A 98 -3.15 19.33 6.08
C TYR A 98 -3.88 18.15 5.40
N GLN A 99 -4.55 18.39 4.27
CA GLN A 99 -5.38 17.36 3.65
C GLN A 99 -4.52 16.24 3.05
N ALA A 100 -3.37 16.57 2.45
CA ALA A 100 -2.46 15.56 1.92
C ALA A 100 -1.92 14.62 3.00
N ILE A 101 -1.45 15.17 4.13
CA ILE A 101 -0.98 14.33 5.25
C ILE A 101 -2.12 13.51 5.85
N TYR A 102 -3.31 14.09 6.02
CA TYR A 102 -4.47 13.39 6.55
C TYR A 102 -4.88 12.22 5.66
N ASN A 103 -5.00 12.44 4.35
CA ASN A 103 -5.41 11.41 3.39
C ASN A 103 -4.40 10.27 3.31
N ALA A 104 -3.10 10.58 3.33
CA ALA A 104 -2.06 9.57 3.35
C ALA A 104 -2.16 8.66 4.58
N LEU A 105 -2.37 9.25 5.76
CA LEU A 105 -2.55 8.51 7.01
C LEU A 105 -3.85 7.69 7.01
N VAL A 106 -4.94 8.20 6.45
CA VAL A 106 -6.21 7.45 6.33
C VAL A 106 -6.03 6.24 5.44
N SER A 107 -5.45 6.43 4.25
CA SER A 107 -5.19 5.34 3.32
C SER A 107 -4.27 4.29 3.94
N TYR A 108 -3.22 4.74 4.64
CA TYR A 108 -2.29 3.86 5.34
C TYR A 108 -2.96 3.07 6.48
N HIS A 109 -3.77 3.75 7.29
CA HIS A 109 -4.50 3.13 8.39
C HIS A 109 -5.49 2.07 7.89
N GLN A 110 -6.26 2.38 6.84
CA GLN A 110 -7.24 1.46 6.25
C GLN A 110 -6.59 0.22 5.62
N ALA A 111 -5.38 0.34 5.07
CA ALA A 111 -4.67 -0.77 4.45
C ALA A 111 -4.03 -1.75 5.46
N GLY A 112 -3.84 -1.35 6.72
CA GLY A 112 -3.09 -2.10 7.73
C GLY A 112 -3.81 -2.35 9.05
N CYS A 113 -5.03 -1.85 9.23
CA CYS A 113 -5.83 -2.01 10.45
C CYS A 113 -7.19 -2.69 10.16
N PRO A 114 -7.25 -4.02 9.96
CA PRO A 114 -8.51 -4.74 9.89
C PRO A 114 -8.96 -5.11 11.31
N ASN A 115 -10.04 -4.47 11.79
CA ASN A 115 -10.74 -4.71 13.05
C ASN A 115 -9.94 -4.37 14.32
N GLN A 116 -10.44 -3.39 15.08
CA GLN A 116 -10.11 -3.26 16.50
C GLN A 116 -10.75 -4.39 17.31
#